data_AF-A0A1N6DWA0-F1
#
_entry.id   AF-A0A1N6DWA0-F1
#
_cell.length_a   1.000
_cell.length_b   1.000
_cell.length_c   1.000
_cell.angle_alpha   90.00
_cell.angle_beta   90.00
_cell.angle_gamma   90.00
#
_symmetry.space_group_name_H-M   'P 1'
#
loop_
_entity.id
_entity.type
_entity.pdbx_description
1 polymer ?
#
loop_
_entity_poly.entity_id
_entity_poly.type
_entity_poly.pdbx_seq_one_letter_code
_entity_poly.pdbx_strand_id
1 'polypeptide(L)' 'MDGDNASDQSKWEGIIAQTRADLEGQRAEQIRSALSQRVRDAKLDVSSEEIDRASTEIAMAPNRGDLLSRNSEGGRE' A
#
# COMPACT_ATOMS: atom_id res chain seq x y z
N MET A 1 20.07 -11.71 20.28
CA MET A 1 18.62 -11.61 20.56
C MET A 1 18.08 -10.66 19.50
N ASP A 2 17.78 -11.17 18.31
CA ASP A 2 17.56 -10.36 17.10
C ASP A 2 16.29 -10.81 16.34
N GLY A 3 15.51 -11.73 16.93
CA GLY A 3 14.39 -12.41 16.25
C GLY A 3 13.09 -11.61 16.19
N ASP A 4 12.96 -10.54 16.98
CA ASP A 4 11.72 -9.75 17.08
C ASP A 4 11.57 -8.82 15.87
N ASN A 5 12.62 -8.05 15.58
CA ASN A 5 12.60 -7.02 14.54
C ASN A 5 12.38 -7.56 13.11
N ALA A 6 12.97 -8.72 12.79
CA ALA A 6 12.77 -9.37 11.49
C ALA A 6 11.33 -9.90 11.31
N SER A 7 10.69 -10.29 12.41
CA SER A 7 9.32 -10.80 12.41
C SER A 7 8.31 -9.66 12.22
N ASP A 8 8.55 -8.51 12.82
CA ASP A 8 7.67 -7.35 12.70
C ASP A 8 7.77 -6.68 11.34
N GLN A 9 8.97 -6.63 10.76
CA GLN A 9 9.15 -6.22 9.37
C GLN A 9 8.40 -7.16 8.41
N SER A 10 8.50 -8.48 8.60
CA SER A 10 7.79 -9.46 7.75
C SER A 10 6.26 -9.32 7.85
N LYS A 11 5.73 -9.07 9.05
CA LYS A 11 4.30 -8.82 9.25
C LYS A 11 3.88 -7.49 8.61
N TRP A 12 4.68 -6.45 8.73
CA TRP A 12 4.44 -5.15 8.10
C TRP A 12 4.37 -5.27 6.57
N GLU A 13 5.33 -5.95 5.95
CA GLU A 13 5.30 -6.22 4.51
C GLU A 13 4.07 -7.04 4.09
N GLY A 14 3.67 -8.03 4.91
CA GLY A 14 2.43 -8.78 4.69
C GLY A 14 1.18 -7.91 4.73
N ILE A 15 1.09 -6.98 5.68
CA ILE A 15 -0.03 -6.03 5.81
C ILE A 15 -0.07 -5.07 4.61
N ILE A 16 1.08 -4.57 4.15
CA ILE A 16 1.18 -3.73 2.96
C ILE A 16 0.69 -4.50 1.73
N ALA A 17 1.20 -5.71 1.50
CA ALA A 17 0.84 -6.52 0.34
C ALA A 17 -0.66 -6.86 0.34
N GLN A 18 -1.22 -7.25 1.48
CA GLN A 18 -2.65 -7.52 1.62
C GLN A 18 -3.48 -6.26 1.38
N THR A 19 -3.07 -5.12 1.95
CA THR A 19 -3.80 -3.86 1.80
C THR A 19 -3.74 -3.35 0.37
N ARG A 20 -2.60 -3.52 -0.30
CA ARG A 20 -2.44 -3.18 -1.71
C ARG A 20 -3.40 -4.00 -2.58
N ALA A 21 -3.52 -5.30 -2.35
CA ALA A 21 -4.43 -6.15 -3.12
C ALA A 21 -5.91 -5.85 -2.82
N ASP A 22 -6.25 -5.52 -1.57
CA ASP A 22 -7.62 -5.24 -1.12
C ASP A 22 -8.12 -3.85 -1.53
N LEU A 23 -7.23 -2.85 -1.51
CA LEU A 23 -7.56 -1.44 -1.73
C LEU A 23 -6.80 -0.84 -2.93
N GLU A 24 -6.40 -1.67 -3.89
CA GLU A 24 -5.75 -1.20 -5.12
C GLU A 24 -6.64 -0.16 -5.82
N GLY A 25 -6.09 1.02 -6.13
CA GLY A 25 -6.85 2.09 -6.79
C GLY A 25 -7.84 2.85 -5.89
N GLN A 26 -7.85 2.60 -4.58
CA GLN A 26 -8.58 3.42 -3.61
C GLN A 26 -7.79 4.69 -3.23
N ARG A 27 -8.47 5.63 -2.55
CA ARG A 27 -7.82 6.85 -2.04
C ARG A 27 -6.84 6.54 -0.91
N ALA A 28 -5.75 7.31 -0.83
CA ALA A 28 -4.73 7.20 0.22
C ALA A 28 -5.34 7.21 1.64
N GLU A 29 -6.35 8.04 1.90
CA GLU A 29 -7.05 8.07 3.21
C GLU A 29 -7.71 6.73 3.59
N GLN A 30 -8.32 6.04 2.63
CA GLN A 30 -8.94 4.73 2.85
C GLN A 30 -7.87 3.68 3.15
N ILE A 31 -6.79 3.70 2.37
CA ILE A 31 -5.65 2.80 2.54
C ILE A 31 -4.98 3.04 3.90
N ARG A 32 -4.76 4.29 4.28
CA ARG A 32 -4.18 4.69 5.57
C ARG A 32 -5.02 4.20 6.75
N SER A 33 -6.34 4.35 6.67
CA SER A 33 -7.27 3.88 7.69
C SER A 33 -7.17 2.35 7.87
N ALA A 34 -7.16 1.62 6.75
CA ALA A 34 -7.05 0.17 6.77
C ALA A 34 -5.68 -0.33 7.25
N LEU A 35 -4.58 0.30 6.82
CA LEU A 35 -3.24 0.02 7.32
C LEU A 35 -3.15 0.25 8.82
N SER A 36 -3.63 1.40 9.33
CA SER A 36 -3.60 1.70 10.75
C SER A 36 -4.37 0.67 11.58
N GLN A 37 -5.52 0.22 11.11
CA GLN A 37 -6.30 -0.81 11.79
C GLN A 37 -5.60 -2.17 11.78
N ARG A 38 -5.03 -2.60 10.64
CA ARG A 38 -4.30 -3.86 10.50
C ARG A 38 -3.00 -3.89 11.31
N VAL A 39 -2.25 -2.78 11.35
CA VAL A 39 -1.04 -2.62 12.17
C VAL A 39 -1.38 -2.77 13.66
N ARG A 40 -2.46 -2.13 14.12
CA ARG A 40 -2.93 -2.26 15.52
C ARG A 40 -3.36 -3.68 15.85
N ASP A 41 -4.07 -4.34 14.95
CA ASP A 41 -4.51 -5.75 15.12
C ASP A 41 -3.31 -6.70 15.22
N ALA A 42 -2.31 -6.49 14.37
CA ALA A 42 -1.04 -7.22 14.38
C ALA A 42 -0.10 -6.84 15.54
N LYS A 43 -0.49 -5.84 16.36
CA LYS A 43 0.30 -5.27 17.47
C LYS A 43 1.72 -4.85 17.03
N LEU A 44 1.83 -4.30 15.83
CA LEU A 44 3.10 -3.79 15.32
C LEU A 44 3.31 -2.35 15.76
N ASP A 45 4.55 -2.04 16.15
CA ASP A 45 4.98 -0.67 16.42
C ASP A 45 5.47 -0.05 15.11
N VAL A 46 4.53 0.48 14.32
CA VAL A 46 4.82 1.17 13.06
C VAL A 46 4.47 2.64 13.21
N SER A 47 5.43 3.50 12.90
CA SER A 47 5.24 4.95 12.95
C SER A 47 4.15 5.41 11.99
N SER A 48 3.42 6.45 12.40
CA SER A 48 2.37 7.04 11.57
C SER A 48 2.89 7.56 10.22
N GLU A 49 4.16 7.99 10.18
CA GLU A 49 4.86 8.39 8.95
C GLU A 49 5.07 7.22 7.99
N GLU A 50 5.41 6.03 8.50
CA GLU A 50 5.59 4.82 7.69
C GLU A 50 4.26 4.37 7.08
N ILE A 51 3.18 4.45 7.88
CA ILE A 51 1.81 4.15 7.42
C ILE A 51 1.38 5.12 6.33
N ASP A 52 1.68 6.42 6.50
CA ASP A 52 1.35 7.46 5.53
C ASP A 52 2.09 7.26 4.20
N ARG A 53 3.39 6.99 4.29
CA ARG A 53 4.24 6.66 3.14
C ARG A 53 3.71 5.45 2.38
N ALA A 54 3.50 4.33 3.06
CA ALA A 54 2.97 3.12 2.45
C ALA A 54 1.59 3.35 1.83
N SER A 55 0.72 4.12 2.49
CA SER A 55 -0.61 4.43 1.94
C SER A 55 -0.55 5.24 0.65
N THR A 56 0.39 6.19 0.56
CA THR A 56 0.64 7.00 -0.62
C THR A 56 1.23 6.15 -1.74
N GLU A 57 2.21 5.30 -1.44
CA GLU A 57 2.82 4.39 -2.43
C GLU A 57 1.79 3.42 -3.02
N ILE A 58 0.89 2.86 -2.20
CA ILE A 58 -0.19 1.99 -2.66
C ILE A 58 -1.20 2.79 -3.51
N ALA A 59 -1.56 4.01 -3.11
CA ALA A 59 -2.50 4.85 -3.86
C ALA A 59 -1.93 5.36 -5.19
N MET A 60 -0.61 5.59 -5.25
CA MET A 60 0.11 6.05 -6.45
C MET A 60 0.56 4.90 -7.35
N ALA A 61 0.48 3.65 -6.89
CA ALA A 61 0.78 2.49 -7.73
C ALA A 61 -0.10 2.60 -8.99
N PRO A 62 0.51 2.64 -10.19
CA PRO A 62 -0.22 2.88 -11.41
C PRO A 62 -1.33 1.84 -11.48
N ASN A 63 -2.58 2.30 -11.40
CA ASN A 63 -3.72 1.45 -11.60
C ASN A 63 -3.46 0.74 -12.93
N ARG A 64 -3.46 -0.60 -12.93
CA ARG A 64 -3.12 -1.36 -14.14
C ARG A 64 -4.03 -0.98 -15.32
N GLY A 65 -5.15 -0.30 -15.08
CA GLY A 65 -6.01 0.34 -16.07
C GLY A 65 -5.50 1.65 -16.71
N ASP A 66 -4.67 2.46 -16.03
CA ASP A 66 -4.24 3.78 -16.55
C ASP A 66 -3.17 3.65 -17.66
N LEU A 67 -2.29 2.65 -17.55
CA LEU A 67 -1.25 2.36 -18.55
C LEU A 67 -1.81 1.88 -19.90
N LEU A 68 -3.07 1.43 -19.94
CA LEU A 68 -3.74 0.98 -21.17
C LEU A 68 -4.45 2.13 -21.91
N SER A 69 -4.77 3.24 -21.23
CA SER A 69 -5.49 4.36 -21.86
C SER A 69 -4.58 5.32 -22.61
N ARG A 70 -3.31 5.46 -22.22
CA ARG A 70 -2.38 6.45 -22.82
C ARG A 70 -1.74 5.98 -24.14
N ASN A 71 -1.95 4.74 -24.58
CA ASN A 71 -1.28 4.19 -25.77
C ASN A 71 -2.19 4.08 -27.01
N SER A 72 -3.36 4.73 -27.01
CA SER A 72 -4.29 4.73 -28.14
C SER A 72 -4.46 6.07 -28.86
N GLU A 73 -3.77 7.14 -28.44
CA GLU A 73 -3.96 8.49 -29.00
C GLU A 73 -2.86 8.92 -30.00
N GLY A 74 -2.19 7.97 -30.66
CA GLY A 74 -1.12 8.23 -31.63
C GLY A 74 -1.41 7.88 -33.08
N GLY A 75 -2.67 7.61 -33.45
CA GLY A 75 -3.03 7.18 -34.80
C GLY A 75 -4.23 7.93 -35.36
N ARG A 76 -4.00 8.67 -36.45
CA ARG A 76 -4.89 9.57 -37.21
C ARG A 76 -4.71 11.01 -36.71
N GLU A 77 -4.33 11.98 -37.52
CA GLU A 77 -4.68 12.25 -38.94
C GLU A 77 -3.53 12.96 -39.68
#